data_AF-A0A1C5PUH5-F1
#
_entry.id   AF-A0A1C5PUH5-F1
#
_cell.length_a   1.000
_cell.length_b   1.000
_cell.length_c   1.000
_cell.angle_alpha   90.00
_cell.angle_beta   90.00
_cell.angle_gamma   90.00
#
_symmetry.space_group_name_H-M   'P 1'
#
loop_
_entity.id
_entity.type
_entity.pdbx_description
1 polymer ?
#
loop_
_entity_poly.entity_id
_entity_poly.type
_entity_poly.pdbx_seq_one_letter_code
_entity_poly.pdbx_strand_id
1 'polypeptide(L)'
;MLTYKEKVLIIDAKYYTHTTQSQFDTHTLHSGNLYQIFTYVKNKEIELSAQPHEVSGMLLYAKTDEAVLPNNSYKMSGNTISVKTLDLDCDFSEIANQLNKIVESHFGIEARC
;
A
#
# COMPACT_ATOMS: atom_id res chain seq x y z
N MET A 1 -5.54 -8.00 -4.69
CA MET A 1 -4.17 -8.54 -4.83
C MET A 1 -3.83 -8.51 -6.31
N LEU A 2 -2.65 -8.01 -6.64
CA LEU A 2 -2.12 -7.95 -8.01
C LEU A 2 -0.92 -8.90 -8.11
N THR A 3 -0.76 -9.54 -9.26
CA THR A 3 0.35 -10.47 -9.52
C THR A 3 0.93 -10.22 -10.90
N TYR A 4 2.26 -10.24 -11.00
CA TYR A 4 2.97 -10.16 -12.27
C TYR A 4 4.32 -10.85 -12.14
N LYS A 5 4.54 -11.89 -12.96
CA LYS A 5 5.67 -12.82 -12.83
C LYS A 5 5.71 -13.38 -11.39
N GLU A 6 6.85 -13.26 -10.72
CA GLU A 6 7.07 -13.75 -9.36
C GLU A 6 6.71 -12.73 -8.28
N LYS A 7 6.23 -11.54 -8.67
CA LYS A 7 5.89 -10.45 -7.75
C LYS A 7 4.41 -10.44 -7.40
N VAL A 8 4.12 -10.27 -6.12
CA VAL A 8 2.77 -10.11 -5.58
C VAL A 8 2.68 -8.80 -4.79
N LEU A 9 1.67 -8.00 -5.12
CA LEU A 9 1.29 -6.81 -4.35
C LEU A 9 -0.09 -7.01 -3.73
N ILE A 10 -0.14 -7.04 -2.40
CA ILE A 10 -1.38 -7.03 -1.63
C ILE A 10 -1.70 -5.57 -1.27
N ILE A 11 -2.88 -5.09 -1.66
CA ILE A 11 -3.33 -3.74 -1.33
C ILE A 11 -4.54 -3.86 -0.41
N ASP A 12 -4.49 -3.19 0.74
CA ASP A 12 -5.63 -2.98 1.62
C ASP A 12 -5.96 -1.49 1.64
N ALA A 13 -7.16 -1.15 1.17
CA ALA A 13 -7.60 0.22 1.02
C ALA A 13 -8.58 0.58 2.13
N LYS A 14 -8.36 1.73 2.79
CA LYS A 14 -9.25 2.22 3.86
C LYS A 14 -9.56 3.69 3.68
N TYR A 15 -10.69 4.10 4.23
CA TYR A 15 -11.09 5.50 4.34
C TYR A 15 -11.25 5.83 5.84
N TYR A 16 -10.60 6.92 6.27
CA TYR A 16 -10.80 7.52 7.58
C TYR A 16 -10.88 9.03 7.40
N THR A 17 -11.71 9.69 8.21
CA THR A 17 -11.75 11.16 8.27
C THR A 17 -10.38 11.73 8.67
N HIS A 18 -9.64 10.99 9.50
CA HIS A 18 -8.25 11.28 9.87
C HIS A 18 -7.36 10.08 9.55
N THR A 19 -6.33 10.26 8.71
CA THR A 19 -5.48 9.16 8.21
C THR A 19 -4.37 8.77 9.19
N THR A 20 -4.09 9.63 10.18
CA THR A 20 -3.15 9.39 11.26
C THR A 20 -3.82 9.54 12.61
N GLN A 21 -3.37 8.80 13.63
CA GLN A 21 -3.77 9.04 15.02
C GLN A 21 -2.77 9.97 15.68
N SER A 22 -3.27 11.03 16.34
CA SER A 22 -2.47 11.87 17.22
C SER A 22 -2.33 11.19 18.58
N GLN A 23 -1.14 10.68 18.89
CA GLN A 23 -0.76 10.38 20.27
C GLN A 23 0.52 11.18 20.57
N PHE A 24 0.44 12.10 21.54
CA PHE A 24 1.56 12.93 22.00
C PHE A 24 2.41 13.55 20.87
N ASP A 25 1.79 14.41 20.04
CA ASP A 25 2.42 15.11 18.91
C ASP A 25 3.05 14.23 17.81
N THR A 26 2.92 12.90 17.89
CA THR A 26 3.36 11.98 16.85
C THR A 26 2.17 11.47 16.04
N HIS A 27 2.20 11.73 14.73
CA HIS A 27 1.21 11.23 13.78
C HIS A 27 1.55 9.76 13.48
N THR A 28 0.86 8.85 14.14
CA THR A 28 1.13 7.41 14.01
C THR A 28 0.11 6.76 13.10
N LEU A 29 0.59 5.84 12.25
CA LEU A 29 -0.27 5.00 11.42
C LEU A 29 -1.17 4.13 12.32
N HIS A 30 -2.39 3.86 11.87
CA HIS A 30 -3.26 2.89 12.52
C HIS A 30 -2.59 1.51 12.55
N SER A 31 -2.04 1.13 13.71
CA SER A 31 -1.29 -0.12 13.89
C SER A 31 -2.14 -1.35 13.53
N GLY A 32 -3.46 -1.29 13.76
CA GLY A 32 -4.39 -2.35 13.34
C GLY A 32 -4.36 -2.64 11.84
N ASN A 33 -4.30 -1.61 10.99
CA ASN A 33 -4.21 -1.78 9.54
C ASN A 33 -2.86 -2.37 9.15
N LEU A 34 -1.79 -1.91 9.81
CA LEU A 34 -0.44 -2.43 9.60
C LEU A 34 -0.36 -3.93 9.94
N TYR A 35 -0.96 -4.36 11.04
CA TYR A 35 -1.01 -5.77 11.41
C TYR A 35 -1.86 -6.59 10.43
N GLN A 36 -2.99 -6.07 9.96
CA GLN A 36 -3.83 -6.75 8.96
C GLN A 36 -3.05 -7.02 7.67
N ILE A 37 -2.46 -5.98 7.07
CA ILE A 37 -1.70 -6.15 5.83
C ILE A 37 -0.47 -7.04 6.04
N PHE A 38 0.19 -6.94 7.20
CA PHE A 38 1.31 -7.81 7.57
C PHE A 38 0.88 -9.29 7.60
N THR A 39 -0.27 -9.60 8.21
CA THR A 39 -0.79 -10.98 8.24
C THR A 39 -1.05 -11.51 6.83
N TYR A 40 -1.64 -10.71 5.93
CA TYR A 40 -1.88 -11.14 4.55
C TYR A 40 -0.57 -11.41 3.80
N VAL A 41 0.41 -10.51 3.94
CA VAL A 41 1.73 -10.64 3.31
C VAL A 41 2.44 -11.88 3.83
N LYS A 42 2.49 -12.11 5.15
CA LYS A 42 3.19 -13.28 5.71
C LYS A 42 2.53 -14.60 5.32
N ASN A 43 1.21 -14.67 5.29
CA ASN A 43 0.52 -15.88 4.84
C ASN A 43 0.82 -16.18 3.37
N LYS A 44 0.82 -15.16 2.51
CA LYS A 44 1.14 -15.33 1.08
C LYS A 44 2.61 -15.68 0.84
N GLU A 45 3.52 -15.12 1.63
CA GLU A 45 4.94 -15.48 1.63
C GLU A 45 5.14 -16.98 1.92
N ILE A 46 4.47 -17.49 2.97
CA ILE A 46 4.56 -18.91 3.34
C ILE A 46 3.95 -19.79 2.24
N GLU A 47 2.80 -19.38 1.68
CA GLU A 47 2.13 -20.09 0.60
C GLU A 47 3.03 -20.28 -0.63
N LEU A 48 3.85 -19.29 -0.97
CA LEU A 48 4.72 -19.30 -2.16
C LEU A 48 6.12 -19.85 -1.90
N SER A 49 6.43 -20.26 -0.66
CA SER A 49 7.78 -20.64 -0.21
C SER A 49 8.50 -21.72 -1.04
N ALA A 50 7.77 -22.53 -1.81
CA ALA A 50 8.33 -23.58 -2.66
C ALA A 50 8.88 -23.09 -4.02
N GLN A 51 8.69 -21.83 -4.39
CA GLN A 51 9.12 -21.26 -5.67
C GLN A 51 9.71 -19.86 -5.48
N PRO A 52 10.52 -19.34 -6.42
CA PRO A 52 10.92 -17.94 -6.41
C PRO A 52 9.70 -16.99 -6.37
N HIS A 53 9.72 -16.04 -5.44
CA HIS A 53 8.64 -15.06 -5.25
C HIS A 53 9.13 -13.80 -4.53
N GLU A 54 8.37 -12.72 -4.68
CA GLU A 54 8.47 -11.50 -3.87
C GLU A 54 7.07 -11.06 -3.47
N VAL A 55 6.76 -11.08 -2.16
CA VAL A 55 5.47 -10.56 -1.65
C VAL A 55 5.68 -9.22 -0.96
N SER A 56 4.82 -8.27 -1.31
CA SER A 56 4.77 -6.93 -0.71
C SER A 56 3.34 -6.52 -0.36
N GLY A 57 3.23 -5.58 0.58
CA GLY A 57 1.98 -4.99 1.02
C GLY A 57 1.92 -3.50 0.75
N MET A 58 0.70 -2.98 0.57
CA MET A 58 0.41 -1.56 0.52
C MET A 58 -0.87 -1.25 1.30
N LEU A 59 -0.78 -0.28 2.20
CA LEU A 59 -1.95 0.42 2.72
C LEU A 59 -2.23 1.61 1.83
N LEU A 60 -3.42 1.67 1.26
CA LEU A 60 -3.85 2.76 0.38
C LEU A 60 -4.99 3.54 1.04
N TYR A 61 -4.71 4.75 1.50
CA TYR A 61 -5.71 5.61 2.12
C TYR A 61 -6.24 6.63 1.13
N ALA A 62 -7.52 7.00 1.24
CA ALA A 62 -7.97 8.22 0.59
C ALA A 62 -7.23 9.42 1.19
N LYS A 63 -6.77 10.34 0.34
CA LYS A 63 -6.18 11.61 0.78
C LYS A 63 -7.26 12.47 1.45
N THR A 64 -6.89 13.14 2.53
CA THR A 64 -7.70 14.13 3.25
C THR A 64 -6.90 15.43 3.37
N ASP A 65 -7.49 16.47 3.97
CA ASP A 65 -6.85 17.79 4.18
C ASP A 65 -5.74 17.79 5.25
N GLU A 66 -5.23 16.63 5.64
CA GLU A 66 -4.17 16.51 6.64
C GLU A 66 -2.80 16.94 6.10
N ALA A 67 -2.09 17.76 6.88
CA ALA A 67 -0.77 18.30 6.51
C ALA A 67 0.33 17.24 6.38
N VAL A 68 0.17 16.09 7.05
CA VAL A 68 1.16 14.99 7.03
C VAL A 68 0.50 13.75 6.44
N LEU A 69 0.85 13.44 5.19
CA LEU A 69 0.44 12.21 4.53
C LEU A 69 1.47 11.10 4.81
N PRO A 70 1.06 9.92 5.28
CA PRO A 70 1.97 8.81 5.50
C PRO A 70 2.41 8.22 4.15
N ASN A 71 3.48 8.74 3.55
CA ASN A 71 4.17 8.15 2.39
C ASN A 71 5.44 7.45 2.86
N ASN A 72 5.28 6.31 3.51
CA ASN A 72 6.38 5.57 4.13
C ASN A 72 6.47 4.15 3.58
N SER A 73 7.68 3.59 3.59
CA SER A 73 7.93 2.19 3.27
C SER A 73 8.70 1.53 4.41
N TYR A 74 8.18 0.43 4.91
CA TYR A 74 8.73 -0.35 6.01
C TYR A 74 9.23 -1.69 5.50
N LYS A 75 10.38 -2.14 5.99
CA LYS A 75 10.84 -3.52 5.83
C LYS A 75 10.44 -4.30 7.08
N MET A 76 9.50 -5.23 6.94
CA MET A 76 8.97 -6.02 8.05
C MET A 76 9.20 -7.50 7.77
N SER A 77 10.14 -8.10 8.52
CA SER A 77 10.47 -9.54 8.41
C SER A 77 10.78 -9.99 6.98
N GLY A 78 11.56 -9.20 6.24
CA GLY A 78 11.98 -9.45 4.86
C GLY A 78 11.05 -8.88 3.79
N ASN A 79 9.76 -8.70 4.09
CA ASN A 79 8.77 -8.16 3.15
C ASN A 79 8.72 -6.62 3.19
N THR A 80 8.35 -6.00 2.08
CA THR A 80 8.10 -4.54 2.01
C THR A 80 6.63 -4.25 2.27
N ILE A 81 6.34 -3.34 3.19
CA ILE A 81 4.99 -2.79 3.39
C ILE A 81 5.06 -1.28 3.20
N SER A 82 4.32 -0.77 2.22
CA SER A 82 4.25 0.65 1.92
C SER A 82 2.92 1.25 2.36
N VAL A 83 2.91 2.55 2.61
CA VAL A 83 1.70 3.33 2.88
C VAL A 83 1.67 4.48 1.90
N LYS A 84 0.52 4.66 1.27
CA LYS A 84 0.28 5.70 0.27
C LYS A 84 -1.10 6.30 0.44
N THR A 85 -1.25 7.52 -0.07
CA THR A 85 -2.55 8.15 -0.22
C THR A 85 -2.95 8.25 -1.69
N LEU A 86 -4.25 8.16 -1.97
CA LEU A 86 -4.88 8.31 -3.27
C LEU A 86 -5.75 9.57 -3.23
N ASP A 87 -5.47 10.54 -4.09
CA ASP A 87 -6.28 11.74 -4.23
C ASP A 87 -7.56 11.43 -5.00
N LEU A 88 -8.70 11.50 -4.32
CA LEU A 88 -10.02 11.26 -4.88
C LEU A 88 -10.76 12.55 -5.25
N ASP A 89 -10.21 13.72 -4.91
CA ASP A 89 -10.79 15.04 -5.19
C ASP A 89 -10.22 15.64 -6.49
N CYS A 90 -10.11 14.80 -7.52
CA CYS A 90 -9.61 15.18 -8.84
C CYS A 90 -10.39 14.46 -9.94
N ASP A 91 -10.12 14.82 -11.20
CA ASP A 91 -10.75 14.18 -12.35
C ASP A 91 -10.48 12.67 -12.35
N PHE A 92 -11.46 11.88 -12.80
CA PHE A 92 -11.35 10.42 -12.81
C PHE A 92 -10.14 9.91 -13.60
N SER A 93 -9.75 10.60 -14.67
CA SER A 93 -8.53 10.30 -15.42
C SER A 93 -7.28 10.42 -14.56
N GLU A 94 -7.23 11.37 -13.63
CA GLU A 94 -6.09 11.51 -12.72
C GLU A 94 -6.11 10.48 -11.60
N ILE A 95 -7.29 10.07 -11.11
CA ILE A 95 -7.40 8.92 -10.20
C ILE A 95 -6.85 7.66 -10.88
N ALA A 96 -7.23 7.41 -12.13
CA ALA A 96 -6.71 6.29 -12.91
C ALA A 96 -5.19 6.38 -13.09
N ASN A 97 -4.65 7.56 -13.41
CA ASN A 97 -3.21 7.78 -13.53
C ASN A 97 -2.47 7.49 -12.21
N GLN A 98 -3.00 7.92 -11.05
CA GLN A 98 -2.41 7.64 -9.74
C GLN A 98 -2.35 6.12 -9.47
N LEU A 99 -3.42 5.39 -9.77
CA LEU A 99 -3.48 3.93 -9.63
C LEU A 99 -2.52 3.22 -10.60
N ASN A 100 -2.44 3.69 -11.85
CA ASN A 100 -1.52 3.17 -12.85
C ASN A 100 -0.06 3.34 -12.39
N LYS A 101 0.32 4.51 -11.87
CA LYS A 101 1.66 4.75 -11.30
C LYS A 101 2.02 3.77 -10.18
N ILE A 102 1.06 3.30 -9.38
CA ILE A 102 1.30 2.27 -8.37
C ILE A 102 1.72 0.95 -9.03
N VAL A 103 1.01 0.52 -10.08
CA VAL A 103 1.32 -0.69 -10.84
C VAL A 103 2.69 -0.56 -11.52
N GLU A 104 2.93 0.57 -12.18
CA GLU A 104 4.16 0.82 -12.93
C GLU A 104 5.39 0.82 -12.03
N SER A 105 5.33 1.57 -10.93
CA SER A 105 6.44 1.66 -9.98
C SER A 105 6.72 0.33 -9.27
N HIS A 106 5.70 -0.46 -8.97
CA HIS A 106 5.87 -1.71 -8.25
C HIS A 106 6.38 -2.84 -9.16
N PHE A 107 5.77 -3.00 -10.34
CA PHE A 107 6.06 -4.11 -11.25
C PHE A 107 7.10 -3.77 -12.32
N GLY A 108 7.47 -2.50 -12.50
CA GLY A 108 8.41 -2.06 -13.53
C GLY A 108 7.87 -2.28 -14.95
N ILE A 109 6.56 -2.07 -15.12
CA ILE A 109 5.85 -2.20 -16.40
C ILE A 109 5.16 -0.88 -16.73
N GLU A 110 4.71 -0.73 -17.96
CA GLU A 110 3.82 0.37 -18.36
C GLU A 110 2.37 -0.09 -18.19
N ALA A 111 1.57 0.67 -17.46
CA ALA A 111 0.15 0.34 -17.28
C ALA A 111 -0.59 0.70 -18.58
N ARG A 112 -1.47 -0.20 -19.04
CA ARG A 112 -2.29 0.08 -20.22
C ARG A 112 -3.52 0.89 -19.78
N CYS A 113 -3.69 2.07 -20.37
CA CYS A 113 -4.91 2.87 -20.29
C CYS A 113 -6.03 2.25 -21.13
#